data_AF-A0A926CC29-F1
#
_entry.id   AF-A0A926CC29-F1
#
_cell.length_a   1.000
_cell.length_b   1.000
_cell.length_c   1.000
_cell.angle_alpha   90.00
_cell.angle_beta   90.00
_cell.angle_gamma   90.00
#
_symmetry.space_group_name_H-M   'P 1'
#
loop_
_entity.id
_entity.type
_entity.pdbx_description
1 polymer ?
#
loop_
_entity_poly.entity_id
_entity_poly.type
_entity_poly.pdbx_seq_one_letter_code
_entity_poly.pdbx_strand_id
1 'polypeptide(L)'
;MEATAQRSQRLETVVAILIAVATVLGALIAWRSSIAEDGAGDADFAGLRASVSAEETRALNYVNAYENFGAYANYKRYQELGNLVEEDQASASEEEALVLERERADSQDLSISSQRLFPNKFLDRDGSYNVNRQLGEMWADAAKENNLNPDPQFAEAEQLRGKSTSLLVAATVLAIALVFYTLVEAFGARMQYVMAALGSLCLVAGTVFALLIEFRP
;
A
#
# COMPACT_ATOMS: atom_id res chain seq x y z
N MET A 1 -63.81 0.74 28.10
CA MET A 1 -63.10 1.66 27.18
C MET A 1 -61.78 2.17 27.78
N GLU A 2 -61.62 2.28 29.11
CA GLU A 2 -60.36 2.75 29.73
C GLU A 2 -59.15 1.81 29.56
N ALA A 3 -59.35 0.47 29.63
CA ALA A 3 -58.27 -0.50 29.54
C ALA A 3 -57.54 -0.51 28.16
N THR A 4 -58.25 -0.19 27.08
CA THR A 4 -57.69 -0.09 25.72
C THR A 4 -56.87 1.19 25.52
N ALA A 5 -57.30 2.30 26.10
CA ALA A 5 -56.56 3.57 26.05
C ALA A 5 -55.24 3.48 26.83
N GLN A 6 -55.28 2.88 28.03
CA GLN A 6 -54.09 2.71 28.87
C GLN A 6 -53.02 1.80 28.24
N ARG A 7 -53.42 0.78 27.46
CA ARG A 7 -52.48 -0.07 26.69
C ARG A 7 -51.81 0.67 25.55
N SER A 8 -52.54 1.52 24.84
CA SER A 8 -51.99 2.35 23.75
C SER A 8 -50.91 3.30 24.27
N GLN A 9 -51.17 3.96 25.41
CA GLN A 9 -50.23 4.91 26.00
C GLN A 9 -48.93 4.27 26.51
N ARG A 10 -49.01 3.03 27.02
CA ARG A 10 -47.83 2.24 27.39
C ARG A 10 -47.00 1.84 26.16
N LEU A 11 -47.64 1.43 25.07
CA LEU A 11 -46.96 1.07 23.81
C LEU A 11 -46.21 2.28 23.23
N GLU A 12 -46.87 3.44 23.17
CA GLU A 12 -46.28 4.70 22.71
C GLU A 12 -45.03 5.08 23.52
N THR A 13 -45.13 5.01 24.86
CA THR A 13 -43.98 5.26 25.75
C THR A 13 -42.82 4.29 25.48
N VAL A 14 -43.11 3.00 25.29
CA VAL A 14 -42.09 1.99 24.98
C VAL A 14 -41.45 2.25 23.62
N VAL A 15 -42.23 2.59 22.60
CA VAL A 15 -41.73 2.91 21.26
C VAL A 15 -40.84 4.14 21.30
N ALA A 16 -41.21 5.19 22.05
CA ALA A 16 -40.38 6.37 22.25
C ALA A 16 -39.02 6.02 22.89
N ILE A 17 -39.01 5.12 23.89
CA ILE A 17 -37.75 4.62 24.50
C ILE A 17 -36.92 3.85 23.47
N LEU A 18 -37.55 2.98 22.66
CA LEU A 18 -36.85 2.20 21.63
C LEU A 18 -36.25 3.07 20.53
N ILE A 19 -36.93 4.16 20.15
CA ILE A 19 -36.40 5.16 19.22
C ILE A 19 -35.16 5.83 19.84
N ALA A 20 -35.22 6.25 21.10
CA ALA A 20 -34.08 6.86 21.79
C ALA A 20 -32.88 5.90 21.83
N VAL A 21 -33.11 4.63 22.18
CA VAL A 21 -32.07 3.59 22.19
C VAL A 21 -31.47 3.37 20.79
N ALA A 22 -32.31 3.20 19.76
CA ALA A 22 -31.86 3.02 18.38
C ALA A 22 -31.03 4.21 17.88
N THR A 23 -31.40 5.44 18.28
CA THR A 23 -30.67 6.66 17.91
C THR A 23 -29.28 6.69 18.53
N VAL A 24 -29.16 6.37 19.82
CA VAL A 24 -27.87 6.32 20.52
C VAL A 24 -26.98 5.22 19.93
N LEU A 25 -27.53 4.03 19.66
CA LEU A 25 -26.79 2.94 19.03
C LEU A 25 -26.35 3.28 17.61
N GLY A 26 -27.22 3.91 16.82
CA GLY A 26 -26.88 4.39 15.48
C GLY A 26 -25.74 5.41 15.49
N ALA A 27 -25.78 6.37 16.42
CA ALA A 27 -24.70 7.34 16.60
C ALA A 27 -23.37 6.68 17.01
N LEU A 28 -23.41 5.69 17.91
CA LEU A 28 -22.22 4.94 18.31
C LEU A 28 -21.60 4.16 17.13
N ILE A 29 -22.43 3.48 16.34
CA ILE A 29 -21.98 2.74 15.15
C ILE A 29 -21.39 3.68 14.11
N ALA A 30 -22.04 4.82 13.86
CA ALA A 30 -21.54 5.83 12.92
C ALA A 30 -20.17 6.37 13.36
N TRP A 31 -20.00 6.66 14.66
CA TRP A 31 -18.70 7.06 15.21
C TRP A 31 -17.62 5.98 15.03
N ARG A 32 -17.95 4.70 15.30
CA ARG A 32 -17.01 3.60 15.07
C ARG A 32 -16.67 3.40 13.59
N SER A 33 -17.62 3.60 12.68
CA SER A 33 -17.41 3.57 11.23
C SER A 33 -16.42 4.64 10.79
N SER A 34 -16.58 5.87 11.30
CA SER A 34 -15.67 6.99 11.01
C SER A 34 -14.23 6.68 11.43
N ILE A 35 -14.03 6.10 12.62
CA ILE A 35 -12.68 5.72 13.08
C ILE A 35 -12.05 4.66 12.16
N ALA A 36 -12.83 3.68 11.71
CA ALA A 36 -12.33 2.66 10.79
C ALA A 36 -11.99 3.25 9.41
N GLU A 37 -12.78 4.21 8.93
CA GLU A 37 -12.52 4.92 7.68
C GLU A 37 -11.25 5.80 7.75
N ASP A 38 -11.08 6.55 8.84
CA ASP A 38 -9.87 7.35 9.08
C ASP A 38 -8.62 6.46 9.09
N GLY A 39 -8.67 5.33 9.81
CA GLY A 39 -7.58 4.36 9.84
C GLY A 39 -7.29 3.74 8.47
N ALA A 40 -8.32 3.48 7.65
CA ALA A 40 -8.14 3.01 6.28
C ALA A 40 -7.41 4.04 5.41
N GLY A 41 -7.78 5.33 5.56
CA GLY A 41 -7.13 6.43 4.85
C GLY A 41 -5.66 6.61 5.25
N ASP A 42 -5.36 6.51 6.54
CA ASP A 42 -3.97 6.57 7.05
C ASP A 42 -3.13 5.42 6.49
N ALA A 43 -3.68 4.20 6.47
CA ALA A 43 -3.02 3.02 5.93
C ALA A 43 -2.81 3.11 4.40
N ASP A 44 -3.80 3.59 3.64
CA ASP A 44 -3.66 3.86 2.21
C ASP A 44 -2.55 4.88 1.94
N PHE A 45 -2.51 5.97 2.71
CA PHE A 45 -1.46 6.99 2.57
C PHE A 45 -0.07 6.42 2.88
N ALA A 46 0.04 5.58 3.91
CA ALA A 46 1.28 4.87 4.22
C ALA A 46 1.69 3.91 3.10
N GLY A 47 0.75 3.17 2.50
CA GLY A 47 1.00 2.28 1.36
C GLY A 47 1.45 3.05 0.11
N LEU A 48 0.82 4.19 -0.18
CA LEU A 48 1.22 5.06 -1.30
C LEU A 48 2.63 5.62 -1.07
N ARG A 49 2.93 6.09 0.15
CA ARG A 49 4.27 6.58 0.50
C ARG A 49 5.33 5.49 0.34
N ALA A 50 5.05 4.27 0.80
CA ALA A 50 5.94 3.13 0.63
C ALA A 50 6.14 2.78 -0.85
N SER A 51 5.08 2.84 -1.67
CA SER A 51 5.15 2.61 -3.11
C SER A 51 5.99 3.66 -3.84
N VAL A 52 5.83 4.93 -3.50
CA VAL A 52 6.65 6.03 -4.04
C VAL A 52 8.12 5.84 -3.64
N SER A 53 8.39 5.52 -2.37
CA SER A 53 9.74 5.28 -1.88
C SER A 53 10.40 4.06 -2.57
N ALA A 54 9.62 3.00 -2.81
CA ALA A 54 10.05 1.82 -3.56
C ALA A 54 10.43 2.15 -5.00
N GLU A 55 9.61 2.95 -5.69
CA GLU A 55 9.88 3.33 -7.07
C GLU A 55 11.03 4.33 -7.20
N GLU A 56 11.14 5.29 -6.28
CA GLU A 56 12.28 6.21 -6.19
C GLU A 56 13.59 5.43 -5.96
N THR A 57 13.59 4.52 -4.99
CA THR A 57 14.73 3.65 -4.70
C THR A 57 15.10 2.81 -5.92
N ARG A 58 14.10 2.23 -6.60
CA ARG A 58 14.33 1.47 -7.83
C ARG A 58 15.01 2.35 -8.87
N ALA A 59 14.44 3.51 -9.19
CA ALA A 59 14.98 4.41 -10.20
C ALA A 59 16.42 4.83 -9.88
N LEU A 60 16.70 5.23 -8.64
CA LEU A 60 18.04 5.60 -8.19
C LEU A 60 19.04 4.44 -8.28
N ASN A 61 18.62 3.23 -7.89
CA ASN A 61 19.45 2.03 -7.99
C ASN A 61 19.75 1.69 -9.45
N TYR A 62 18.77 1.82 -10.35
CA TYR A 62 18.95 1.64 -11.79
C TYR A 62 19.95 2.65 -12.36
N VAL A 63 19.77 3.95 -12.08
CA VAL A 63 20.71 4.98 -12.56
C VAL A 63 22.14 4.67 -12.10
N ASN A 64 22.35 4.42 -10.81
CA ASN A 64 23.67 4.08 -10.28
C ASN A 64 24.25 2.79 -10.89
N ALA A 65 23.45 1.72 -10.99
CA ALA A 65 23.94 0.46 -11.51
C ALA A 65 24.34 0.57 -13.00
N TYR A 66 23.57 1.33 -13.78
CA TYR A 66 23.88 1.54 -15.20
C TYR A 66 25.01 2.56 -15.42
N GLU A 67 25.20 3.54 -14.55
CA GLU A 67 26.41 4.39 -14.55
C GLU A 67 27.67 3.55 -14.30
N ASN A 68 27.64 2.67 -13.30
CA ASN A 68 28.74 1.73 -13.03
C ASN A 68 28.98 0.77 -14.20
N PHE A 69 27.90 0.27 -14.81
CA PHE A 69 28.02 -0.58 -16.00
C PHE A 69 28.61 0.17 -17.19
N GLY A 70 28.24 1.43 -17.39
CA GLY A 70 28.84 2.29 -18.41
C GLY A 70 30.34 2.50 -18.18
N ALA A 71 30.76 2.70 -16.92
CA ALA A 71 32.17 2.75 -16.56
C ALA A 71 32.91 1.43 -16.85
N TYR A 72 32.28 0.28 -16.54
CA TYR A 72 32.82 -1.04 -16.90
C TYR A 72 32.96 -1.22 -18.42
N ALA A 73 31.96 -0.81 -19.20
CA ALA A 73 32.00 -0.88 -20.66
C ALA A 73 33.14 -0.03 -21.23
N ASN A 74 33.34 1.19 -20.69
CA ASN A 74 34.48 2.04 -21.06
C ASN A 74 35.82 1.39 -20.70
N TYR A 75 35.94 0.81 -19.50
CA TYR A 75 37.13 0.07 -19.09
C TYR A 75 37.48 -1.05 -20.08
N LYS A 76 36.48 -1.87 -20.46
CA LYS A 76 36.67 -2.95 -21.43
C LYS A 76 37.02 -2.44 -22.82
N ARG A 77 36.37 -1.36 -23.27
CA ARG A 77 36.67 -0.74 -24.56
C ARG A 77 38.13 -0.26 -24.62
N TYR A 78 38.60 0.45 -23.60
CA TYR A 78 39.96 0.98 -23.57
C TYR A 78 41.01 -0.11 -23.37
N GLN A 79 40.68 -1.16 -22.61
CA GLN A 79 41.52 -2.35 -22.49
C GLN A 79 41.70 -3.02 -23.86
N GLU A 80 40.61 -3.23 -24.60
CA GLU A 80 40.68 -3.86 -25.91
C GLU A 80 41.38 -2.99 -26.95
N LEU A 81 41.14 -1.67 -26.94
CA LEU A 81 41.86 -0.74 -27.80
C LEU A 81 43.38 -0.80 -27.55
N GLY A 82 43.80 -0.85 -26.28
CA GLY A 82 45.22 -1.01 -25.93
C GLY A 82 45.81 -2.33 -26.47
N ASN A 83 45.06 -3.44 -26.38
CA ASN A 83 45.48 -4.74 -26.90
C ASN A 83 45.66 -4.71 -28.43
N LEU A 84 44.72 -4.09 -29.16
CA LEU A 84 44.78 -3.97 -30.61
C LEU A 84 45.96 -3.08 -31.06
N VAL A 85 46.20 -1.97 -30.36
CA VAL A 85 47.35 -1.09 -30.64
C VAL A 85 48.67 -1.81 -30.38
N GLU A 86 48.75 -2.64 -29.33
CA GLU A 86 49.92 -3.48 -29.06
C GLU A 86 50.14 -4.54 -30.15
N GLU A 87 49.07 -5.14 -30.68
CA GLU A 87 49.14 -6.07 -31.81
C GLU A 87 49.66 -5.37 -33.09
N ASP A 88 49.13 -4.19 -33.41
CA ASP A 88 49.57 -3.41 -34.57
C ASP A 88 51.05 -3.01 -34.46
N GLN A 89 51.50 -2.64 -33.25
CA GLN A 89 52.88 -2.26 -32.96
C GLN A 89 53.88 -3.36 -33.31
N ALA A 90 53.50 -4.63 -33.22
CA ALA A 90 54.37 -5.77 -33.55
C ALA A 90 54.77 -5.83 -35.04
N SER A 91 54.02 -5.15 -35.92
CA SER A 91 54.24 -5.12 -37.37
C SER A 91 54.62 -3.74 -37.92
N ALA A 92 54.70 -2.73 -37.06
CA ALA A 92 54.93 -1.33 -37.42
C ALA A 92 56.41 -1.00 -37.65
N SER A 93 56.66 0.06 -38.44
CA SER A 93 58.01 0.63 -38.54
C SER A 93 58.44 1.33 -37.24
N GLU A 94 59.74 1.59 -37.06
CA GLU A 94 60.28 2.15 -35.82
C GLU A 94 59.72 3.55 -35.48
N GLU A 95 59.38 4.34 -36.50
CA GLU A 95 58.76 5.66 -36.34
C GLU A 95 57.26 5.57 -35.98
N GLU A 96 56.53 4.62 -36.59
CA GLU A 96 55.12 4.33 -36.27
C GLU A 96 54.96 3.70 -34.89
N ALA A 97 55.90 2.84 -34.49
CA ALA A 97 55.89 2.18 -33.18
C ALA A 97 55.94 3.19 -32.02
N LEU A 98 56.59 4.35 -32.21
CA LEU A 98 56.62 5.43 -31.21
C LEU A 98 55.29 6.17 -31.08
N VAL A 99 54.50 6.25 -32.17
CA VAL A 99 53.16 6.85 -32.15
C VAL A 99 52.18 5.88 -31.48
N LEU A 100 52.19 4.61 -31.89
CA LEU A 100 51.35 3.55 -31.31
C LEU A 100 51.62 3.36 -29.82
N GLU A 101 52.88 3.49 -29.37
CA GLU A 101 53.22 3.44 -27.95
C GLU A 101 52.49 4.52 -27.13
N ARG A 102 52.37 5.74 -27.66
CA ARG A 102 51.63 6.83 -26.99
C ARG A 102 50.13 6.54 -26.96
N GLU A 103 49.56 6.07 -28.08
CA GLU A 103 48.14 5.71 -28.14
C GLU A 103 47.78 4.56 -27.19
N ARG A 104 48.68 3.59 -27.05
CA ARG A 104 48.55 2.50 -26.08
C ARG A 104 48.58 3.04 -24.65
N ALA A 105 49.54 3.90 -24.33
CA ALA A 105 49.64 4.53 -23.01
C ALA A 105 48.39 5.33 -22.66
N ASP A 106 47.88 6.14 -23.59
CA ASP A 106 46.65 6.91 -23.43
C ASP A 106 45.44 5.98 -23.20
N SER A 107 45.34 4.89 -23.97
CA SER A 107 44.28 3.88 -23.80
C SER A 107 44.35 3.20 -22.44
N GLN A 108 45.57 2.87 -21.98
CA GLN A 108 45.79 2.24 -20.69
C GLN A 108 45.44 3.19 -19.52
N ASP A 109 45.79 4.47 -19.61
CA ASP A 109 45.43 5.48 -18.63
C ASP A 109 43.91 5.67 -18.53
N LEU A 110 43.21 5.72 -19.68
CA LEU A 110 41.74 5.80 -19.73
C LEU A 110 41.07 4.54 -19.18
N SER A 111 41.65 3.36 -19.42
CA SER A 111 41.19 2.09 -18.83
C SER A 111 41.30 2.11 -17.31
N ILE A 112 42.47 2.47 -16.76
CA ILE A 112 42.71 2.56 -15.31
C ILE A 112 41.78 3.58 -14.66
N SER A 113 41.56 4.72 -15.31
CA SER A 113 40.62 5.74 -14.83
C SER A 113 39.20 5.20 -14.74
N SER A 114 38.73 4.51 -15.80
CA SER A 114 37.40 3.90 -15.84
C SER A 114 37.22 2.79 -14.80
N GLN A 115 38.28 2.02 -14.52
CA GLN A 115 38.26 0.94 -13.52
C GLN A 115 37.91 1.44 -12.11
N ARG A 116 38.28 2.67 -11.76
CA ARG A 116 38.00 3.24 -10.43
C ARG A 116 36.55 3.67 -10.25
N LEU A 117 35.79 3.76 -11.33
CA LEU A 117 34.42 4.27 -11.35
C LEU A 117 33.36 3.17 -11.21
N PHE A 118 33.76 1.90 -11.10
CA PHE A 118 32.84 0.82 -10.79
C PHE A 118 33.43 -0.15 -9.74
N PRO A 119 32.59 -0.74 -8.89
CA PRO A 119 33.07 -1.66 -7.85
C PRO A 119 33.34 -3.07 -8.41
N ASN A 120 34.57 -3.55 -8.20
CA ASN A 120 35.03 -4.88 -8.67
C ASN A 120 34.25 -6.07 -8.08
N LYS A 121 33.55 -5.89 -6.94
CA LYS A 121 32.80 -6.98 -6.29
C LYS A 121 31.65 -7.55 -7.13
N PHE A 122 31.21 -6.80 -8.14
CA PHE A 122 30.18 -7.26 -9.08
C PHE A 122 30.74 -7.84 -10.38
N LEU A 123 32.05 -8.00 -10.49
CA LEU A 123 32.66 -8.77 -11.57
C LEU A 123 32.47 -10.26 -11.31
N ASP A 124 32.00 -10.97 -12.33
CA ASP A 124 31.95 -12.42 -12.34
C ASP A 124 33.35 -13.00 -12.61
N ARG A 125 33.49 -14.32 -12.41
CA ARG A 125 34.79 -15.01 -12.59
C ARG A 125 35.32 -14.95 -14.01
N ASP A 126 34.43 -14.76 -14.98
CA ASP A 126 34.75 -14.57 -16.40
C ASP A 126 35.11 -13.11 -16.74
N GLY A 127 35.07 -12.20 -15.75
CA GLY A 127 35.35 -10.79 -15.91
C GLY A 127 34.18 -9.96 -16.45
N SER A 128 32.98 -10.55 -16.61
CA SER A 128 31.77 -9.83 -16.96
C SER A 128 31.18 -9.07 -15.75
N TYR A 129 30.48 -7.96 -15.99
CA TYR A 129 29.90 -7.16 -14.91
C TYR A 129 28.44 -7.53 -14.65
N ASN A 130 28.12 -7.89 -13.42
CA ASN A 130 26.81 -8.38 -13.01
C ASN A 130 25.92 -7.27 -12.44
N VAL A 131 25.25 -6.54 -13.34
CA VAL A 131 24.33 -5.44 -12.98
C VAL A 131 23.18 -5.94 -12.09
N ASN A 132 22.65 -7.13 -12.36
CA ASN A 132 21.55 -7.69 -11.56
C ASN A 132 21.95 -7.99 -10.12
N ARG A 133 23.18 -8.47 -9.89
CA ARG A 133 23.73 -8.67 -8.54
C ARG A 133 23.86 -7.34 -7.80
N GLN A 134 24.34 -6.29 -8.48
CA GLN A 134 24.41 -4.95 -7.92
C GLN A 134 23.02 -4.41 -7.54
N LEU A 135 22.07 -4.47 -8.46
CA LEU A 135 20.68 -4.04 -8.20
C LEU A 135 20.06 -4.80 -7.04
N GLY A 136 20.31 -6.10 -6.95
CA GLY A 136 19.83 -6.94 -5.84
C GLY A 136 20.43 -6.54 -4.50
N GLU A 137 21.74 -6.25 -4.43
CA GLU A 137 22.39 -5.76 -3.21
C GLU A 137 21.85 -4.38 -2.81
N MET A 138 21.79 -3.44 -3.74
CA MET A 138 21.27 -2.09 -3.48
C MET A 138 19.80 -2.12 -3.03
N TRP A 139 18.98 -3.00 -3.61
CA TRP A 139 17.60 -3.19 -3.18
C TRP A 139 17.53 -3.79 -1.77
N ALA A 140 18.35 -4.80 -1.48
CA ALA A 140 18.38 -5.44 -0.17
C ALA A 140 18.85 -4.49 0.93
N ASP A 141 19.80 -3.60 0.64
CA ASP A 141 20.27 -2.59 1.59
C ASP A 141 19.22 -1.49 1.79
N ALA A 142 18.61 -0.99 0.71
CA ALA A 142 17.54 0.00 0.82
C ALA A 142 16.30 -0.54 1.56
N ALA A 143 15.98 -1.83 1.40
CA ALA A 143 14.89 -2.48 2.13
C ALA A 143 15.16 -2.66 3.64
N LYS A 144 16.42 -2.58 4.09
CA LYS A 144 16.76 -2.57 5.53
C LYS A 144 16.53 -1.19 6.14
N GLU A 145 16.81 -0.14 5.38
CA GLU A 145 16.73 1.25 5.84
C GLU A 145 15.31 1.81 5.72
N ASN A 146 14.60 1.45 4.65
CA ASN A 146 13.28 1.96 4.32
C ASN A 146 12.28 0.81 4.15
N ASN A 147 11.02 1.07 4.53
CA ASN A 147 9.95 0.14 4.23
C ASN A 147 9.51 0.28 2.77
N LEU A 148 10.08 -0.56 1.90
CA LEU A 148 9.79 -0.59 0.47
C LEU A 148 8.62 -1.54 0.12
N ASN A 149 8.00 -2.18 1.11
CA ASN A 149 6.87 -3.07 0.89
C ASN A 149 5.55 -2.36 1.23
N PRO A 150 4.72 -2.02 0.23
CA PRO A 150 3.43 -1.37 0.45
C PRO A 150 2.27 -2.34 0.72
N ASP A 151 2.47 -3.64 0.48
CA ASP A 151 1.38 -4.63 0.55
C ASP A 151 0.74 -4.74 1.94
N PRO A 152 1.50 -4.74 3.06
CA PRO A 152 0.90 -4.82 4.39
C PRO A 152 -0.02 -3.64 4.70
N GLN A 153 0.34 -2.43 4.26
CA GLN A 153 -0.43 -1.20 4.52
C GLN A 153 -1.73 -1.19 3.70
N PHE A 154 -1.67 -1.59 2.42
CA PHE A 154 -2.89 -1.71 1.62
C PHE A 154 -3.81 -2.84 2.11
N ALA A 155 -3.24 -3.94 2.60
CA ALA A 155 -4.03 -5.01 3.20
C ALA A 155 -4.74 -4.55 4.48
N GLU A 156 -4.08 -3.75 5.32
CA GLU A 156 -4.68 -3.12 6.50
C GLU A 156 -5.78 -2.13 6.12
N ALA A 157 -5.53 -1.27 5.12
CA ALA A 157 -6.51 -0.32 4.61
C ALA A 157 -7.79 -1.03 4.13
N GLU A 158 -7.65 -2.14 3.39
CA GLU A 158 -8.80 -2.89 2.88
C GLU A 158 -9.59 -3.57 4.00
N GLN A 159 -8.91 -4.09 5.03
CA GLN A 159 -9.59 -4.64 6.21
C GLN A 159 -10.41 -3.56 6.93
N LEU A 160 -9.82 -2.38 7.15
CA LEU A 160 -10.48 -1.26 7.82
C LEU A 160 -11.65 -0.69 6.99
N ARG A 161 -11.49 -0.61 5.66
CA ARG A 161 -12.56 -0.21 4.74
C ARG A 161 -13.71 -1.21 4.73
N GLY A 162 -13.41 -2.50 4.72
CA GLY A 162 -14.39 -3.57 4.84
C GLY A 162 -15.16 -3.50 6.17
N LYS A 163 -14.46 -3.19 7.26
CA LYS A 163 -15.06 -2.96 8.58
C LYS A 163 -15.99 -1.74 8.58
N SER A 164 -15.54 -0.59 8.07
CA SER A 164 -16.36 0.63 7.96
C SER A 164 -17.62 0.38 7.13
N THR A 165 -17.48 -0.24 5.95
CA THR A 165 -18.61 -0.60 5.08
C THR A 165 -19.64 -1.48 5.80
N SER A 166 -19.17 -2.47 6.56
CA SER A 166 -20.04 -3.37 7.30
C SER A 166 -20.78 -2.66 8.45
N LEU A 167 -20.12 -1.72 9.14
CA LEU A 167 -20.75 -0.90 10.19
C LEU A 167 -21.81 0.04 9.60
N LEU A 168 -21.57 0.60 8.41
CA LEU A 168 -22.56 1.42 7.70
C LEU A 168 -23.81 0.60 7.32
N VAL A 169 -23.64 -0.65 6.90
CA VAL A 169 -24.76 -1.58 6.69
C VAL A 169 -25.54 -1.80 8.00
N ALA A 170 -24.85 -2.00 9.13
CA ALA A 170 -25.51 -2.14 10.43
C ALA A 170 -26.31 -0.88 10.82
N ALA A 171 -25.74 0.31 10.60
CA ALA A 171 -26.42 1.59 10.82
C ALA A 171 -27.66 1.75 9.94
N THR A 172 -27.60 1.28 8.69
CA THR A 172 -28.73 1.28 7.75
C THR A 172 -29.88 0.41 8.26
N VAL A 173 -29.58 -0.77 8.81
CA VAL A 173 -30.60 -1.63 9.43
C VAL A 173 -31.25 -0.96 10.65
N LEU A 174 -30.49 -0.23 11.47
CA LEU A 174 -31.06 0.55 12.57
C LEU A 174 -31.93 1.71 12.07
N ALA A 175 -31.55 2.37 10.98
CA ALA A 175 -32.39 3.40 10.37
C ALA A 175 -33.75 2.83 9.90
N ILE A 176 -33.76 1.61 9.34
CA ILE A 176 -35.00 0.90 9.00
C ILE A 176 -35.84 0.61 10.26
N ALA A 177 -35.20 0.26 11.39
CA ALA A 177 -35.90 0.08 12.66
C ALA A 177 -36.63 1.36 13.10
N LEU A 178 -35.98 2.52 12.97
CA LEU A 178 -36.58 3.82 13.26
C LEU A 178 -37.81 4.11 12.39
N VAL A 179 -37.76 3.77 11.10
CA VAL A 179 -38.92 3.90 10.19
C VAL A 179 -40.10 3.06 10.67
N PHE A 180 -39.86 1.83 11.12
CA PHE A 180 -40.94 1.00 11.66
C PHE A 180 -41.53 1.57 12.95
N TYR A 181 -40.69 2.12 13.83
CA TYR A 181 -41.16 2.73 15.07
C TYR A 181 -41.98 4.00 14.85
N THR A 182 -41.58 4.87 13.90
CA THR A 182 -42.36 6.08 13.58
C THR A 182 -43.70 5.74 12.93
N LEU A 183 -43.79 4.63 12.19
CA LEU A 183 -45.04 4.15 11.59
C LEU A 183 -46.02 3.54 12.60
N VAL A 184 -45.62 3.26 13.85
CA VAL A 184 -46.53 2.67 14.86
C VAL A 184 -47.76 3.55 15.10
N GLU A 185 -47.60 4.88 15.11
CA GLU A 185 -48.70 5.81 15.34
C GLU A 185 -49.61 6.00 14.11
N ALA A 186 -49.12 5.68 12.92
CA ALA A 186 -49.84 5.89 11.66
C ALA A 186 -50.89 4.81 11.35
N PHE A 187 -50.82 3.64 12.00
CA PHE A 187 -51.68 2.50 11.70
C PHE A 187 -52.63 2.10 12.84
N GLY A 188 -53.70 1.38 12.51
CA GLY A 188 -54.68 0.89 13.48
C GLY A 188 -54.13 -0.17 14.45
N ALA A 189 -54.81 -0.37 15.59
CA ALA A 189 -54.33 -1.09 16.77
C ALA A 189 -53.66 -2.46 16.53
N ARG A 190 -54.09 -3.25 15.54
CA ARG A 190 -53.47 -4.55 15.22
C ARG A 190 -52.10 -4.40 14.52
N MET A 191 -51.97 -3.41 13.65
CA MET A 191 -50.74 -3.16 12.90
C MET A 191 -49.68 -2.44 13.74
N GLN A 192 -50.07 -1.71 14.79
CA GLN A 192 -49.15 -1.09 15.74
C GLN A 192 -48.18 -2.11 16.36
N TYR A 193 -48.69 -3.27 16.79
CA TYR A 193 -47.87 -4.33 17.36
C TYR A 193 -46.96 -4.99 16.32
N VAL A 194 -47.41 -5.12 15.07
CA VAL A 194 -46.59 -5.68 13.98
C VAL A 194 -45.42 -4.75 13.65
N MET A 195 -45.68 -3.45 13.55
CA MET A 195 -44.63 -2.45 13.29
C MET A 195 -43.63 -2.37 14.45
N ALA A 196 -44.11 -2.37 15.70
CA ALA A 196 -43.23 -2.42 16.87
C ALA A 196 -42.37 -3.69 16.92
N ALA A 197 -42.93 -4.85 16.55
CA ALA A 197 -42.20 -6.11 16.49
C ALA A 197 -41.13 -6.12 15.38
N LEU A 198 -41.46 -5.63 14.19
CA LEU A 198 -40.50 -5.50 13.07
C LEU A 198 -39.38 -4.53 13.41
N GLY A 199 -39.71 -3.35 13.96
CA GLY A 199 -38.70 -2.38 14.43
C GLY A 199 -37.77 -2.99 15.48
N SER A 200 -38.34 -3.74 16.44
CA SER A 200 -37.55 -4.43 17.48
C SER A 200 -36.62 -5.49 16.88
N LEU A 201 -37.10 -6.25 15.89
CA LEU A 201 -36.29 -7.25 15.20
C LEU A 201 -35.14 -6.60 14.43
N CYS A 202 -35.40 -5.51 13.70
CA CYS A 202 -34.36 -4.75 13.01
C CYS A 202 -33.35 -4.13 13.99
N LEU A 203 -33.80 -3.59 15.12
CA LEU A 203 -32.93 -3.04 16.15
C LEU A 203 -31.98 -4.10 16.69
N VAL A 204 -32.51 -5.27 17.07
CA VAL A 204 -31.71 -6.38 17.58
C VAL A 204 -30.76 -6.89 16.49
N ALA A 205 -31.25 -7.12 15.27
CA ALA A 205 -30.43 -7.61 14.17
C ALA A 205 -29.28 -6.65 13.83
N GLY A 206 -29.55 -5.34 13.71
CA GLY A 206 -28.54 -4.32 13.44
C GLY A 206 -27.50 -4.23 14.56
N THR A 207 -27.96 -4.29 15.82
CA THR A 207 -27.06 -4.25 16.99
C THR A 207 -26.16 -5.49 17.06
N VAL A 208 -26.73 -6.69 16.91
CA VAL A 208 -25.98 -7.95 16.92
C VAL A 208 -24.99 -7.98 15.76
N PHE A 209 -25.40 -7.54 14.57
CA PHE A 209 -24.53 -7.48 13.41
C PHE A 209 -23.34 -6.53 13.63
N ALA A 210 -23.59 -5.33 14.19
CA ALA A 210 -22.52 -4.39 14.55
C ALA A 210 -21.53 -4.98 15.56
N LEU A 211 -22.04 -5.67 16.60
CA LEU A 211 -21.17 -6.32 17.60
C LEU A 211 -20.34 -7.44 16.98
N LEU A 212 -20.91 -8.24 16.07
CA LEU A 212 -20.17 -9.31 15.39
C LEU A 212 -19.03 -8.77 14.54
N ILE A 213 -19.21 -7.62 13.88
CA ILE A 213 -18.16 -6.95 13.11
C ILE A 213 -17.06 -6.45 14.04
N GLU A 214 -17.44 -5.89 15.19
CA GLU A 214 -16.51 -5.30 16.14
C GLU A 214 -15.61 -6.35 16.82
N PHE A 215 -16.16 -7.52 17.14
CA PHE A 215 -15.43 -8.61 17.79
C PHE A 215 -14.77 -9.59 16.81
N ARG A 216 -14.92 -9.37 15.49
CA ARG A 216 -14.21 -10.17 14.51
C ARG A 216 -12.74 -9.71 14.46
N PRO A 217 -11.78 -10.62 14.68
CA PRO A 217 -10.36 -10.32 14.53
C PRO A 217 -9.99 -10.08 13.07
#